data_AF-X0Z9P9-F1
#
_entry.id   AF-X0Z9P9-F1
#
_cell.length_a   1.000
_cell.length_b   1.000
_cell.length_c   1.000
_cell.angle_alpha   90.00
_cell.angle_beta   90.00
_cell.angle_gamma   90.00
#
_symmetry.space_group_name_H-M   'P 1'
#
loop_
_entity.id
_entity.type
_entity.pdbx_description
1 polymer ?
#
loop_
_entity_poly.entity_id
_entity_poly.type
_entity_poly.pdbx_seq_one_letter_code
_entity_poly.pdbx_strand_id
1 'polypeptide(L)'
;VLPILLLIVTILAFISVLDFTLKIVFFVILGLYAFNSIMLFLGANSTNSSLKLRLKVERKRGRPIDSLDGFEMLFSSVKRVVNLLKIIATICFVALILFVVMLLLGDLNLGFAAAGFALIGLGLAIIIRSLNLNIHDVNGLQDFYKPTTHQIFLDNFFGEIFSDHLDPVTFLKWDDYLSGIDKILTPTFIQKVKEAEEDELPLTFGIESILFLYYLRYQGVLTVEQFTRELKEVINVDSVSFDIEKGLLIEGLWYFSTSDIYKLFNYIKDFNPGFFKIVDRLQLELSDNIERLSKDPIYMDSSAQEVVYLKSELNVMVFL
;
A
#
# COMPACT_ATOMS: atom_id res chain seq x y z
N VAL A 1 17.18 11.85 14.77
CA VAL A 1 17.37 12.80 15.89
C VAL A 1 18.38 12.28 16.92
N LEU A 2 18.20 11.09 17.50
CA LEU A 2 19.14 10.51 18.50
C LEU A 2 20.62 10.41 18.05
N PRO A 3 20.96 9.98 16.82
CA PRO A 3 22.36 9.96 16.36
C PRO A 3 23.02 11.35 16.27
N ILE A 4 22.23 12.38 15.99
CA ILE A 4 22.68 13.77 15.94
C ILE A 4 22.96 14.29 17.36
N LEU A 5 22.10 13.93 18.33
CA LEU A 5 22.33 14.23 19.74
C LEU A 5 23.57 13.54 20.29
N LEU A 6 23.81 12.27 19.94
CA LEU A 6 25.04 11.56 20.31
C LEU A 6 26.28 12.27 19.77
N LEU A 7 26.24 12.74 18.52
CA LEU A 7 27.33 13.50 17.92
C LEU A 7 27.56 14.84 18.63
N ILE A 8 26.51 15.61 18.92
CA ILE A 8 26.60 16.88 19.63
C ILE A 8 27.18 16.67 21.03
N VAL A 9 26.72 15.67 21.78
CA VAL A 9 27.24 15.38 23.13
C VAL A 9 28.68 14.86 23.08
N THR A 10 29.06 14.10 22.05
CA THR A 10 30.47 13.68 21.85
C THR A 10 31.38 14.89 21.57
N ILE A 11 30.92 15.86 20.78
CA ILE A 11 31.63 17.12 20.53
C ILE A 11 31.69 18.00 21.78
N LEU A 12 30.62 18.07 22.58
CA LEU A 12 30.61 18.82 23.84
C LEU A 12 31.51 18.17 24.91
N ALA A 13 31.58 16.84 24.94
CA ALA A 13 32.53 16.09 25.78
C ALA A 13 33.99 16.29 25.35
N PHE A 14 34.25 16.69 24.10
CA PHE A 14 35.59 17.08 23.63
C PHE A 14 36.01 18.46 24.16
N ILE A 15 35.05 19.39 24.28
CA ILE A 15 35.31 20.78 24.71
C ILE A 15 35.38 20.91 26.24
N SER A 16 34.67 20.04 26.97
CA SER A 16 34.61 20.06 28.43
C SER A 16 35.19 18.77 29.00
N VAL A 17 36.25 18.87 29.81
CA VAL A 17 36.73 17.76 30.66
C VAL A 17 35.51 17.24 31.43
N LEU A 18 35.08 16.01 31.13
CA LEU A 18 33.74 15.50 31.44
C LEU A 18 33.24 15.85 32.85
N ASP A 19 32.36 16.85 32.91
CA ASP A 19 31.58 17.16 34.10
C ASP A 19 30.60 16.01 34.39
N PHE A 20 30.32 15.74 35.65
CA PHE A 20 29.51 14.59 36.09
C PHE A 20 28.12 14.58 35.44
N THR A 21 27.54 15.76 35.23
CA THR A 21 26.24 15.96 34.57
C THR A 21 26.26 15.52 33.11
N LEU A 22 27.33 15.79 32.35
CA LEU A 22 27.45 15.42 30.94
C LEU A 22 27.55 13.90 30.75
N LYS A 23 28.22 13.20 31.67
CA LYS A 23 28.27 11.73 31.67
C LYS A 23 26.88 11.12 31.83
N ILE A 24 26.09 11.63 32.77
CA ILE A 24 24.72 11.15 33.01
C ILE A 24 23.85 11.34 31.77
N VAL A 25 23.88 12.54 31.17
CA VAL A 25 23.12 12.83 29.94
C VAL A 25 23.54 11.89 28.80
N PHE A 26 24.84 11.65 28.65
CA PHE A 26 25.35 10.73 27.64
C PHE A 26 24.85 9.30 27.85
N PHE A 27 24.88 8.77 29.08
CA PHE A 27 24.35 7.44 29.39
C PHE A 27 22.85 7.30 29.09
N VAL A 28 22.05 8.34 29.38
CA VAL A 28 20.61 8.35 29.06
C VAL A 28 20.38 8.27 27.55
N ILE A 29 21.09 9.10 26.77
CA ILE A 29 20.98 9.09 25.30
C ILE A 29 21.44 7.75 24.73
N LEU A 30 22.53 7.18 25.25
CA LEU A 30 23.05 5.88 24.83
C LEU A 30 22.07 4.75 25.16
N GLY A 31 21.40 4.80 26.32
CA GLY A 31 20.34 3.87 26.70
C GLY A 31 19.13 3.93 25.76
N LEU A 32 18.68 5.14 25.39
CA LEU A 32 17.61 5.32 24.41
C LEU A 32 18.02 4.83 23.01
N TYR A 33 19.27 5.04 22.62
CA TYR A 33 19.81 4.54 21.36
C TYR A 33 19.90 3.01 21.34
N ALA A 34 20.29 2.39 22.46
CA ALA A 34 20.29 0.94 22.65
C ALA A 34 18.89 0.35 22.48
N PHE A 35 17.91 0.93 23.17
CA PHE A 35 16.53 0.49 23.11
C PHE A 35 15.98 0.55 21.67
N ASN A 36 16.22 1.65 20.95
CA ASN A 36 15.80 1.77 19.56
C ASN A 36 16.48 0.76 18.63
N SER A 37 17.77 0.47 18.84
CA SER A 37 18.51 -0.51 18.04
C SER A 37 17.96 -1.93 18.25
N ILE A 38 17.60 -2.28 19.48
CA ILE A 38 16.94 -3.56 19.81
C ILE A 38 15.56 -3.62 19.17
N MET A 39 14.75 -2.57 19.28
CA MET A 39 13.41 -2.51 18.69
C MET A 39 13.45 -2.66 17.17
N LEU A 40 14.41 -2.02 16.49
CA LEU A 40 14.59 -2.18 15.04
C LEU A 40 14.91 -3.64 14.65
N PHE A 41 15.81 -4.30 15.39
CA PHE A 41 16.17 -5.69 15.13
C PHE A 41 15.01 -6.65 15.38
N LEU A 42 14.30 -6.48 16.50
CA LEU A 42 13.13 -7.29 16.84
C LEU A 42 11.99 -7.07 15.84
N GLY A 43 11.74 -5.82 15.45
CA GLY A 43 10.77 -5.46 14.43
C GLY A 43 11.05 -6.17 13.11
N ALA A 44 12.28 -6.07 12.59
CA ALA A 44 12.67 -6.74 11.34
C ALA A 44 12.46 -8.26 11.40
N ASN A 45 12.77 -8.90 12.53
CA ASN A 45 12.59 -10.34 12.68
C ASN A 45 11.10 -10.73 12.82
N SER A 46 10.32 -9.90 13.50
CA SER A 46 8.87 -10.07 13.63
C SER A 46 8.18 -9.97 12.27
N THR A 47 8.49 -8.95 11.46
CA THR A 47 7.93 -8.75 10.11
C THR A 47 8.12 -9.99 9.22
N ASN A 48 9.33 -10.54 9.17
CA ASN A 48 9.62 -11.76 8.40
C ASN A 48 8.88 -13.00 8.93
N SER A 49 8.75 -13.10 10.26
CA SER A 49 8.06 -14.22 10.89
C SER A 49 6.55 -14.14 10.67
N SER A 50 5.97 -12.94 10.79
CA SER A 50 4.56 -12.65 10.54
C SER A 50 4.20 -12.95 9.08
N LEU A 51 5.00 -12.48 8.11
CA LEU A 51 4.79 -12.79 6.69
C LEU A 51 4.81 -14.31 6.45
N LYS A 52 5.83 -15.01 6.94
CA LYS A 52 5.92 -16.48 6.78
C LYS A 52 4.76 -17.22 7.43
N LEU A 53 4.31 -16.77 8.61
CA LEU A 53 3.17 -17.35 9.30
C LEU A 53 1.90 -17.17 8.46
N ARG A 54 1.64 -15.95 7.97
CA ARG A 54 0.49 -15.63 7.13
C ARG A 54 0.48 -16.48 5.86
N LEU A 55 1.60 -16.55 5.15
CA LEU A 55 1.74 -17.40 3.96
C LEU A 55 1.50 -18.88 4.27
N LYS A 56 1.96 -19.37 5.43
CA LYS A 56 1.72 -20.76 5.85
C LYS A 56 0.24 -21.04 6.13
N VAL A 57 -0.49 -20.07 6.70
CA VAL A 57 -1.94 -20.19 6.93
C VAL A 57 -2.68 -20.30 5.60
N GLU A 58 -2.38 -19.43 4.65
CA GLU A 58 -3.03 -19.44 3.34
C GLU A 58 -2.69 -20.68 2.50
N ARG A 59 -1.44 -21.17 2.56
CA ARG A 59 -1.06 -22.47 1.96
C ARG A 59 -1.85 -23.63 2.55
N LYS A 60 -2.09 -23.63 3.88
CA LYS A 60 -2.92 -24.65 4.53
C LYS A 60 -4.38 -24.60 4.10
N ARG A 61 -4.86 -23.45 3.64
CA ARG A 61 -6.19 -23.25 3.07
C ARG A 61 -6.30 -23.69 1.61
N GLY A 62 -5.22 -24.22 1.03
CA GLY A 62 -5.20 -24.65 -0.36
C GLY A 62 -5.09 -23.51 -1.38
N ARG A 63 -4.72 -22.30 -0.94
CA ARG A 63 -4.46 -21.15 -1.81
C ARG A 63 -2.95 -21.08 -2.13
N PRO A 64 -2.48 -21.50 -3.32
CA PRO A 64 -1.07 -21.45 -3.68
C PRO A 64 -0.66 -20.01 -4.00
N ILE A 65 -0.31 -19.22 -2.98
CA ILE A 65 0.13 -17.82 -3.16
C ILE A 65 1.40 -17.75 -4.01
N ASP A 66 2.25 -18.77 -3.94
CA ASP A 66 3.54 -18.79 -4.64
C ASP A 66 3.40 -18.74 -6.17
N SER A 67 2.24 -19.07 -6.73
CA SER A 67 1.94 -18.96 -8.15
C SER A 67 1.26 -17.66 -8.56
N LEU A 68 0.94 -16.78 -7.61
CA LEU A 68 0.38 -15.47 -7.94
C LEU A 68 1.42 -14.61 -8.61
N ASP A 69 0.98 -13.83 -9.59
CA ASP A 69 1.89 -12.98 -10.34
C ASP A 69 2.52 -11.89 -9.45
N GLY A 70 3.79 -11.59 -9.71
CA GLY A 70 4.60 -10.67 -8.91
C GLY A 70 4.82 -11.06 -7.44
N PHE A 71 4.37 -12.24 -6.97
CA PHE A 71 4.59 -12.69 -5.60
C PHE A 71 6.08 -12.87 -5.27
N GLU A 72 6.86 -13.48 -6.18
CA GLU A 72 8.31 -13.63 -5.98
C GLU A 72 9.02 -12.28 -5.88
N MET A 73 8.59 -11.30 -6.68
CA MET A 73 9.11 -9.93 -6.66
C MET A 73 8.80 -9.25 -5.32
N LEU A 74 7.56 -9.34 -4.85
CA LEU A 74 7.15 -8.81 -3.55
C LEU A 74 7.96 -9.49 -2.44
N PHE A 75 7.99 -10.82 -2.41
CA PHE A 75 8.65 -11.57 -1.33
C PHE A 75 10.15 -11.29 -1.27
N SER A 76 10.82 -11.25 -2.43
CA SER A 76 12.24 -10.93 -2.51
C SER A 76 12.53 -9.47 -2.11
N SER A 77 11.67 -8.52 -2.49
CA SER A 77 11.79 -7.11 -2.12
C SER A 77 11.59 -6.88 -0.63
N VAL A 78 10.55 -7.47 -0.03
CA VAL A 78 10.34 -7.44 1.43
C VAL A 78 11.52 -8.08 2.17
N LYS A 79 12.02 -9.22 1.69
CA LYS A 79 13.20 -9.88 2.26
C LYS A 79 14.45 -8.99 2.18
N ARG A 80 14.62 -8.25 1.08
CA ARG A 80 15.71 -7.28 0.90
C ARG A 80 15.63 -6.17 1.95
N VAL A 81 14.45 -5.59 2.16
CA VAL A 81 14.27 -4.53 3.17
C VAL A 81 14.47 -5.05 4.58
N VAL A 82 13.93 -6.22 4.92
CA VAL A 82 14.18 -6.85 6.23
C VAL A 82 15.67 -7.09 6.46
N ASN A 83 16.40 -7.54 5.45
CA ASN A 83 17.85 -7.73 5.55
C ASN A 83 18.58 -6.40 5.73
N LEU A 84 18.18 -5.34 5.02
CA LEU A 84 18.73 -4.00 5.21
C LEU A 84 18.46 -3.48 6.62
N LEU A 85 17.26 -3.67 7.18
CA LEU A 85 16.94 -3.33 8.57
C LEU A 85 17.84 -4.07 9.57
N LYS A 86 18.13 -5.35 9.32
CA LYS A 86 19.09 -6.10 10.14
C LYS A 86 20.51 -5.53 10.05
N ILE A 87 20.98 -5.18 8.85
CA ILE A 87 22.29 -4.55 8.64
C ILE A 87 22.37 -3.22 9.39
N ILE A 88 21.34 -2.37 9.30
CA ILE A 88 21.28 -1.10 10.03
C ILE A 88 21.34 -1.35 11.53
N ALA A 89 20.55 -2.30 12.04
CA ALA A 89 20.59 -2.64 13.46
C ALA A 89 21.99 -3.09 13.90
N THR A 90 22.67 -3.93 13.09
CA THR A 90 24.06 -4.34 13.35
C THR A 90 25.02 -3.15 13.38
N ILE A 91 24.93 -2.22 12.42
CA ILE A 91 25.74 -0.99 12.41
C ILE A 91 25.49 -0.17 13.68
N CYS A 92 24.23 -0.05 14.10
CA CYS A 92 23.87 0.65 15.33
C CYS A 92 24.43 -0.04 16.58
N PHE A 93 24.42 -1.38 16.63
CA PHE A 93 25.06 -2.13 17.73
C PHE A 93 26.58 -1.95 17.76
N VAL A 94 27.25 -1.94 16.61
CA VAL A 94 28.70 -1.66 16.54
C VAL A 94 28.99 -0.26 17.06
N ALA A 95 28.21 0.75 16.64
CA ALA A 95 28.34 2.11 17.15
C ALA A 95 28.15 2.16 18.68
N LEU A 96 27.17 1.45 19.23
CA LEU A 96 26.92 1.38 20.66
C LEU A 96 28.11 0.77 21.41
N ILE A 97 28.65 -0.34 20.93
CA ILE A 97 29.82 -0.99 21.53
C ILE A 97 31.01 -0.02 21.54
N LEU A 98 31.27 0.67 20.42
CA LEU A 98 32.35 1.65 20.33
C LEU A 98 32.16 2.82 21.31
N PHE A 99 30.92 3.32 21.49
CA PHE A 99 30.64 4.34 22.51
C PHE A 99 30.86 3.84 23.94
N VAL A 100 30.52 2.58 24.24
CA VAL A 100 30.78 1.99 25.57
C VAL A 100 32.28 1.81 25.80
N VAL A 101 33.02 1.32 24.81
CA VAL A 101 34.48 1.15 24.90
C VAL A 101 35.18 2.50 25.04
N MET A 102 34.74 3.53 24.32
CA MET A 102 35.20 4.92 24.49
C MET A 102 35.05 5.37 25.95
N LEU A 103 33.91 5.11 26.59
CA LEU A 103 33.70 5.49 27.99
C LEU A 103 34.60 4.72 28.97
N LEU A 104 34.92 3.46 28.68
CA LEU A 104 35.76 2.62 29.54
C LEU A 104 37.25 2.94 29.40
N LEU A 105 37.73 3.15 28.18
CA LEU A 105 39.15 3.39 27.88
C LEU A 105 39.53 4.87 27.84
N GLY A 106 38.55 5.77 27.75
CA GLY A 106 38.78 7.21 27.63
C GLY A 106 39.34 7.65 26.29
N ASP A 107 39.34 6.79 25.27
CA ASP A 107 39.86 7.11 23.93
C ASP A 107 38.79 7.76 23.05
N LEU A 108 38.96 9.06 22.79
CA LEU A 108 38.05 9.87 21.99
C LEU A 108 38.03 9.48 20.50
N ASN A 109 39.08 8.87 19.96
CA ASN A 109 39.10 8.42 18.56
C ASN A 109 38.02 7.36 18.31
N LEU A 110 37.77 6.49 19.29
CA LEU A 110 36.70 5.51 19.24
C LEU A 110 35.31 6.18 19.29
N GLY A 111 35.19 7.32 19.96
CA GLY A 111 33.98 8.14 19.98
C GLY A 111 33.63 8.72 18.61
N PHE A 112 34.61 9.27 17.90
CA PHE A 112 34.41 9.76 16.54
C PHE A 112 34.06 8.63 15.56
N ALA A 113 34.72 7.48 15.68
CA ALA A 113 34.36 6.29 14.91
C ALA A 113 32.91 5.84 15.19
N ALA A 114 32.51 5.77 16.47
CA ALA A 114 31.16 5.44 16.88
C ALA A 114 30.11 6.41 16.31
N ALA A 115 30.40 7.71 16.35
CA ALA A 115 29.53 8.74 15.79
C ALA A 115 29.39 8.61 14.26
N GLY A 116 30.48 8.28 13.55
CA GLY A 116 30.44 7.98 12.11
C GLY A 116 29.52 6.82 11.78
N PHE A 117 29.63 5.69 12.50
CA PHE A 117 28.73 4.55 12.33
C PHE A 117 27.27 4.89 12.66
N ALA A 118 27.03 5.69 13.71
CA ALA A 118 25.68 6.13 14.08
C ALA A 118 25.03 7.02 13.00
N LEU A 119 25.81 7.88 12.34
CA LEU A 119 25.34 8.70 11.21
C LEU A 119 25.04 7.85 9.97
N ILE A 120 25.88 6.86 9.65
CA ILE A 120 25.61 5.92 8.56
C ILE A 120 24.31 5.15 8.83
N GLY A 121 24.14 4.66 10.07
CA GLY A 121 22.90 4.01 10.51
C GLY A 121 21.68 4.92 10.35
N LEU A 122 21.80 6.22 10.70
CA LEU A 122 20.74 7.21 10.50
C LEU A 122 20.41 7.40 9.02
N GLY A 123 21.42 7.57 8.15
CA GLY A 123 21.22 7.78 6.72
C GLY A 123 20.47 6.61 6.08
N LEU A 124 20.91 5.39 6.37
CA LEU A 124 20.24 4.18 5.90
C LEU A 124 18.82 4.04 6.48
N ALA A 125 18.60 4.40 7.75
CA ALA A 125 17.28 4.34 8.38
C ALA A 125 16.28 5.32 7.74
N ILE A 126 16.73 6.50 7.30
CA ILE A 126 15.89 7.46 6.56
C ILE A 126 15.44 6.87 5.22
N ILE A 127 16.34 6.23 4.49
CA ILE A 127 16.02 5.59 3.20
C ILE A 127 15.00 4.48 3.38
N ILE A 128 15.08 3.68 4.46
CA ILE A 128 14.10 2.60 4.68
C ILE A 128 12.77 3.14 5.19
N ARG A 129 12.77 4.22 5.98
CA ARG A 129 11.53 4.78 6.54
C ARG A 129 10.56 5.29 5.47
N SER A 130 11.04 5.60 4.26
CA SER A 130 10.16 5.94 3.14
C SER A 130 9.38 4.74 2.59
N LEU A 131 9.71 3.52 2.98
CA LEU A 131 9.02 2.31 2.56
C LEU A 131 8.01 1.90 3.63
N ASN A 132 6.74 1.78 3.26
CA ASN A 132 5.69 1.36 4.18
C ASN A 132 5.60 -0.18 4.19
N LEU A 133 6.12 -0.80 5.25
CA LEU A 133 5.99 -2.24 5.48
C LEU A 133 4.88 -2.51 6.49
N ASN A 134 3.62 -2.55 6.04
CA ASN A 134 2.51 -3.01 6.87
C ASN A 134 1.86 -4.25 6.29
N ILE A 135 2.28 -5.43 6.75
CA ILE A 135 1.73 -6.70 6.26
C ILE A 135 0.26 -6.89 6.64
N HIS A 136 -0.28 -6.13 7.60
CA HIS A 136 -1.63 -6.34 8.13
C HIS A 136 -2.69 -5.49 7.44
N ASP A 137 -2.31 -4.38 6.82
CA ASP A 137 -3.23 -3.48 6.15
C ASP A 137 -3.45 -3.86 4.69
N VAL A 138 -4.62 -3.52 4.17
CA VAL A 138 -4.92 -3.53 2.73
C VAL A 138 -3.98 -2.53 2.05
N ASN A 139 -3.35 -2.95 0.94
CA ASN A 139 -2.30 -2.20 0.23
C ASN A 139 -1.00 -1.96 1.03
N GLY A 140 -0.83 -2.58 2.21
CA GLY A 140 0.33 -2.32 3.04
C GLY A 140 1.65 -2.94 2.53
N LEU A 141 1.59 -3.67 1.41
CA LEU A 141 2.75 -4.17 0.67
C LEU A 141 2.86 -3.60 -0.75
N GLN A 142 2.06 -2.58 -1.07
CA GLN A 142 1.96 -1.98 -2.39
C GLN A 142 3.30 -1.41 -2.89
N ASP A 143 4.10 -0.80 -2.01
CA ASP A 143 5.45 -0.29 -2.35
C ASP A 143 6.41 -1.37 -2.88
N PHE A 144 6.10 -2.64 -2.64
CA PHE A 144 6.92 -3.80 -3.00
C PHE A 144 6.39 -4.58 -4.19
N TYR A 145 5.23 -4.20 -4.70
CA TYR A 145 4.55 -4.87 -5.80
C TYR A 145 4.33 -3.88 -6.93
N LYS A 146 4.70 -4.28 -8.14
CA LYS A 146 4.28 -3.60 -9.36
C LYS A 146 3.54 -4.61 -10.22
N PRO A 147 2.37 -4.27 -10.77
CA PRO A 147 1.69 -5.13 -11.73
C PRO A 147 2.65 -5.46 -12.87
N THR A 148 2.84 -6.75 -13.13
CA THR A 148 3.67 -7.26 -14.23
C THR A 148 2.85 -7.62 -15.46
N THR A 149 1.54 -7.67 -15.31
CA THR A 149 0.59 -7.88 -16.39
C THR A 149 -0.37 -6.70 -16.47
N HIS A 150 -0.62 -6.25 -17.69
CA HIS A 150 -1.77 -5.42 -18.02
C HIS A 150 -2.69 -6.26 -18.89
N GLN A 151 -3.94 -6.41 -18.48
CA GLN A 151 -4.92 -7.14 -19.27
C GLN A 151 -5.16 -6.42 -20.61
N ILE A 152 -5.08 -7.18 -21.70
CA ILE A 152 -5.19 -6.67 -23.07
C ILE A 152 -6.65 -6.43 -23.46
N PHE A 153 -7.56 -7.21 -22.86
CA PHE A 153 -9.00 -7.08 -23.00
C PHE A 153 -9.56 -6.98 -21.61
N LEU A 154 -10.33 -5.91 -21.37
CA LEU A 154 -11.02 -5.70 -20.12
C LEU A 154 -12.51 -5.90 -20.39
N ASP A 155 -13.10 -6.93 -19.81
CA ASP A 155 -14.56 -7.06 -19.80
C ASP A 155 -15.12 -6.15 -18.67
N ASN A 156 -14.37 -6.04 -17.56
CA ASN A 156 -14.79 -5.32 -16.35
C ASN A 156 -13.82 -4.20 -16.02
N PHE A 157 -14.16 -3.00 -16.48
CA PHE A 157 -13.22 -1.88 -16.53
C PHE A 157 -12.63 -1.51 -15.18
N PHE A 158 -13.43 -1.25 -14.15
CA PHE A 158 -12.94 -0.97 -12.81
C PHE A 158 -12.46 -2.22 -12.09
N GLY A 159 -13.23 -3.31 -12.12
CA GLY A 159 -12.97 -4.51 -11.33
C GLY A 159 -11.63 -5.15 -11.66
N GLU A 160 -11.31 -5.30 -12.93
CA GLU A 160 -10.05 -5.93 -13.38
C GLU A 160 -8.86 -5.03 -13.13
N ILE A 161 -8.92 -3.74 -13.51
CA ILE A 161 -7.85 -2.77 -13.23
C ILE A 161 -7.60 -2.66 -11.73
N PHE A 162 -8.65 -2.61 -10.92
CA PHE A 162 -8.52 -2.55 -9.46
C PHE A 162 -7.82 -3.80 -8.93
N SER A 163 -8.25 -5.00 -9.37
CA SER A 163 -7.70 -6.27 -8.92
C SER A 163 -6.24 -6.49 -9.35
N ASP A 164 -5.86 -6.07 -10.56
CA ASP A 164 -4.50 -6.16 -11.10
C ASP A 164 -3.49 -5.32 -10.30
N HIS A 165 -3.97 -4.26 -9.64
CA HIS A 165 -3.12 -3.36 -8.83
C HIS A 165 -3.10 -3.73 -7.34
N LEU A 166 -3.82 -4.78 -6.92
CA LEU A 166 -3.74 -5.29 -5.55
C LEU A 166 -2.43 -6.05 -5.33
N ASP A 167 -1.82 -5.86 -4.16
CA ASP A 167 -0.70 -6.72 -3.79
C ASP A 167 -1.18 -8.19 -3.64
N PRO A 168 -0.35 -9.19 -3.96
CA PRO A 168 -0.72 -10.61 -3.93
C PRO A 168 -1.35 -11.10 -2.62
N VAL A 169 -1.06 -10.47 -1.48
CA VAL A 169 -1.64 -10.86 -0.18
C VAL A 169 -3.05 -10.29 -0.04
N THR A 170 -3.27 -9.05 -0.46
CA THR A 170 -4.59 -8.41 -0.52
C THR A 170 -5.48 -9.03 -1.60
N PHE A 171 -4.90 -9.41 -2.75
CA PHE A 171 -5.61 -10.07 -3.85
C PHE A 171 -6.34 -11.35 -3.40
N LEU A 172 -5.78 -12.11 -2.44
CA LEU A 172 -6.44 -13.29 -1.87
C LEU A 172 -7.75 -12.99 -1.13
N LYS A 173 -7.96 -11.73 -0.74
CA LYS A 173 -9.19 -11.24 -0.10
C LYS A 173 -10.15 -10.63 -1.10
N TRP A 174 -9.73 -10.46 -2.35
CA TRP A 174 -10.58 -9.97 -3.42
C TRP A 174 -11.75 -10.93 -3.68
N ASP A 175 -11.49 -12.23 -3.83
CA ASP A 175 -12.55 -13.24 -4.02
C ASP A 175 -13.54 -13.28 -2.84
N ASP A 176 -13.02 -13.16 -1.61
CA ASP A 176 -13.82 -13.11 -0.39
C ASP A 176 -14.67 -11.81 -0.37
N TYR A 177 -14.13 -10.70 -0.88
CA TYR A 177 -14.83 -9.43 -1.03
C TYR A 177 -15.94 -9.51 -2.08
N LEU A 178 -15.65 -10.02 -3.27
CA LEU A 178 -16.62 -10.25 -4.34
C LEU A 178 -17.79 -11.11 -3.83
N SER A 179 -17.47 -12.23 -3.18
CA SER A 179 -18.47 -13.13 -2.58
C SER A 179 -19.29 -12.49 -1.46
N GLY A 180 -18.71 -11.50 -0.76
CA GLY A 180 -19.40 -10.75 0.28
C GLY A 180 -20.32 -9.68 -0.28
N ILE A 181 -19.89 -8.98 -1.35
CA ILE A 181 -20.72 -8.04 -2.10
C ILE A 181 -21.93 -8.76 -2.71
N ASP A 182 -21.71 -9.92 -3.35
CA ASP A 182 -22.79 -10.72 -3.95
C ASP A 182 -23.96 -10.98 -2.98
N LYS A 183 -23.63 -11.28 -1.71
CA LYS A 183 -24.62 -11.56 -0.65
C LYS A 183 -25.42 -10.34 -0.20
N ILE A 184 -24.91 -9.13 -0.44
CA ILE A 184 -25.54 -7.88 -0.01
C ILE A 184 -26.11 -7.08 -1.19
N LEU A 185 -26.02 -7.56 -2.43
CA LEU A 185 -26.68 -6.93 -3.58
C LEU A 185 -28.20 -6.84 -3.36
N THR A 186 -28.80 -5.72 -3.75
CA THR A 186 -30.25 -5.57 -3.61
C THR A 186 -30.99 -6.43 -4.64
N PRO A 187 -32.11 -7.08 -4.27
CA PRO A 187 -32.91 -7.86 -5.23
C PRO A 187 -33.40 -7.04 -6.42
N THR A 188 -33.69 -5.76 -6.19
CA THR A 188 -34.08 -4.80 -7.22
C THR A 188 -32.97 -4.55 -8.23
N PHE A 189 -31.72 -4.44 -7.77
CA PHE A 189 -30.57 -4.28 -8.66
C PHE A 189 -30.33 -5.55 -9.48
N ILE A 190 -30.37 -6.72 -8.84
CA ILE A 190 -30.21 -8.01 -9.52
C ILE A 190 -31.25 -8.17 -10.63
N GLN A 191 -32.50 -7.80 -10.38
CA GLN A 191 -33.56 -7.86 -11.38
C GLN A 191 -33.30 -6.89 -12.54
N LYS A 192 -32.95 -5.63 -12.26
CA LYS A 192 -32.63 -4.63 -13.29
C LYS A 192 -31.51 -5.08 -14.23
N VAL A 193 -30.43 -5.65 -13.68
CA VAL A 193 -29.31 -6.13 -14.49
C VAL A 193 -29.75 -7.29 -15.38
N LYS A 194 -30.45 -8.28 -14.82
CA LYS A 194 -30.93 -9.44 -15.60
C LYS A 194 -31.92 -9.06 -16.71
N GLU A 195 -32.70 -8.00 -16.52
CA GLU A 195 -33.62 -7.49 -17.54
C GLU A 195 -32.89 -6.72 -18.66
N ALA A 196 -31.76 -6.09 -18.36
CA ALA A 196 -30.97 -5.33 -19.33
C ALA A 196 -29.98 -6.21 -20.10
N GLU A 197 -29.32 -7.13 -19.40
CA GLU A 197 -28.20 -7.94 -19.87
C GLU A 197 -28.40 -9.38 -19.35
N GLU A 198 -29.11 -10.24 -20.09
CA GLU A 198 -29.47 -11.59 -19.63
C GLU A 198 -28.26 -12.52 -19.41
N ASP A 199 -27.17 -12.31 -20.16
CA ASP A 199 -25.99 -13.17 -20.17
C ASP A 199 -24.92 -12.78 -19.13
N GLU A 200 -25.07 -11.60 -18.50
CA GLU A 200 -24.06 -11.05 -17.60
C GLU A 200 -24.33 -11.31 -16.12
N LEU A 201 -23.26 -11.36 -15.33
CA LEU A 201 -23.34 -11.59 -13.89
C LEU A 201 -23.70 -10.28 -13.14
N PRO A 202 -24.78 -10.23 -12.33
CA PRO A 202 -25.15 -9.04 -11.57
C PRO A 202 -24.05 -8.55 -10.60
N LEU A 203 -23.22 -9.47 -10.11
CA LEU A 203 -22.05 -9.15 -9.29
C LEU A 203 -21.07 -8.23 -10.01
N THR A 204 -20.80 -8.51 -11.27
CA THR A 204 -19.88 -7.76 -12.10
C THR A 204 -20.31 -6.29 -12.21
N PHE A 205 -21.55 -6.05 -12.63
CA PHE A 205 -22.14 -4.70 -12.67
C PHE A 205 -22.20 -4.03 -11.31
N GLY A 206 -22.46 -4.81 -10.25
CA GLY A 206 -22.46 -4.30 -8.88
C GLY A 206 -21.09 -3.75 -8.48
N ILE A 207 -20.02 -4.48 -8.78
CA ILE A 207 -18.64 -4.07 -8.47
C ILE A 207 -18.23 -2.84 -9.28
N GLU A 208 -18.50 -2.83 -10.59
CA GLU A 208 -18.27 -1.67 -11.45
C GLU A 208 -18.98 -0.43 -10.89
N SER A 209 -20.26 -0.55 -10.56
CA SER A 209 -21.07 0.54 -9.99
C SER A 209 -20.51 1.03 -8.66
N ILE A 210 -20.14 0.12 -7.75
CA ILE A 210 -19.59 0.47 -6.44
C ILE A 210 -18.26 1.22 -6.61
N LEU A 211 -17.32 0.67 -7.39
CA LEU A 211 -16.02 1.28 -7.61
C LEU A 211 -16.14 2.64 -8.32
N PHE A 212 -17.05 2.76 -9.28
CA PHE A 212 -17.37 4.02 -9.95
C PHE A 212 -17.93 5.08 -8.98
N LEU A 213 -18.87 4.70 -8.10
CA LEU A 213 -19.39 5.61 -7.08
C LEU A 213 -18.28 6.05 -6.10
N TYR A 214 -17.39 5.14 -5.71
CA TYR A 214 -16.22 5.50 -4.91
C TYR A 214 -15.30 6.47 -5.65
N TYR A 215 -15.11 6.27 -6.95
CA TYR A 215 -14.30 7.15 -7.79
C TYR A 215 -14.90 8.56 -7.89
N LEU A 216 -16.21 8.67 -8.13
CA LEU A 216 -16.92 9.95 -8.13
C LEU A 216 -16.83 10.68 -6.78
N ARG A 217 -16.95 9.94 -5.67
CA ARG A 217 -16.75 10.50 -4.31
C ARG A 217 -15.29 10.93 -4.11
N TYR A 218 -14.33 10.14 -4.59
CA TYR A 218 -12.90 10.45 -4.53
C TYR A 218 -12.54 11.75 -5.28
N GLN A 219 -13.17 12.00 -6.44
CA GLN A 219 -13.02 13.24 -7.20
C GLN A 219 -13.77 14.43 -6.57
N GLY A 220 -14.63 14.20 -5.58
CA GLY A 220 -15.47 15.23 -4.95
C GLY A 220 -16.71 15.60 -5.77
N VAL A 221 -17.09 14.79 -6.76
CA VAL A 221 -18.31 15.00 -7.58
C VAL A 221 -19.56 14.68 -6.76
N LEU A 222 -19.51 13.64 -5.92
CA LEU A 222 -20.61 13.24 -5.04
C LEU A 222 -20.38 13.69 -3.60
N THR A 223 -21.41 14.28 -3.01
CA THR A 223 -21.50 14.48 -1.54
C THR A 223 -21.65 13.14 -0.82
N VAL A 224 -21.38 13.10 0.48
CA VAL A 224 -21.50 11.86 1.29
C VAL A 224 -22.95 11.34 1.28
N GLU A 225 -23.93 12.24 1.30
CA GLU A 225 -25.35 11.92 1.27
C GLU A 225 -25.76 11.35 -0.09
N GLN A 226 -25.31 11.97 -1.19
CA GLN A 226 -25.56 11.45 -2.54
C GLN A 226 -24.91 10.08 -2.72
N PHE A 227 -23.63 9.94 -2.37
CA PHE A 227 -22.92 8.66 -2.46
C PHE A 227 -23.67 7.56 -1.69
N THR A 228 -24.10 7.84 -0.45
CA THR A 228 -24.83 6.86 0.37
C THR A 228 -26.16 6.48 -0.28
N ARG A 229 -26.86 7.44 -0.89
CA ARG A 229 -28.13 7.19 -1.57
C ARG A 229 -27.94 6.33 -2.82
N GLU A 230 -27.00 6.67 -3.69
CA GLU A 230 -26.74 5.88 -4.90
C GLU A 230 -26.24 4.47 -4.54
N LEU A 231 -25.39 4.35 -3.52
CA LEU A 231 -24.88 3.05 -3.05
C LEU A 231 -25.99 2.14 -2.52
N LYS A 232 -27.03 2.70 -1.88
CA LYS A 232 -28.22 1.97 -1.41
C LYS A 232 -29.03 1.33 -2.54
N GLU A 233 -28.93 1.86 -3.75
CA GLU A 233 -29.61 1.25 -4.90
C GLU A 233 -28.93 -0.05 -5.33
N VAL A 234 -27.60 -0.13 -5.17
CA VAL A 234 -26.79 -1.28 -5.59
C VAL A 234 -26.70 -2.34 -4.49
N ILE A 235 -26.38 -1.94 -3.26
CA ILE A 235 -26.17 -2.84 -2.12
C ILE A 235 -27.01 -2.46 -0.90
N ASN A 236 -27.30 -3.46 -0.08
CA ASN A 236 -27.89 -3.27 1.24
C ASN A 236 -26.83 -2.74 2.21
N VAL A 237 -26.74 -1.41 2.33
CA VAL A 237 -25.80 -0.74 3.23
C VAL A 237 -26.12 -0.94 4.71
N ASP A 238 -27.32 -1.41 5.06
CA ASP A 238 -27.73 -1.68 6.44
C ASP A 238 -27.32 -3.10 6.89
N SER A 239 -26.61 -3.86 6.04
CA SER A 239 -26.07 -5.17 6.38
C SER A 239 -24.99 -5.09 7.47
N VAL A 240 -25.04 -6.01 8.45
CA VAL A 240 -24.03 -6.11 9.53
C VAL A 240 -22.62 -6.38 8.99
N SER A 241 -22.52 -6.99 7.80
CA SER A 241 -21.25 -7.33 7.17
C SER A 241 -20.62 -6.17 6.39
N PHE A 242 -21.27 -5.01 6.28
CA PHE A 242 -20.81 -3.89 5.46
C PHE A 242 -20.93 -2.56 6.21
N ASP A 243 -19.91 -1.72 6.08
CA ASP A 243 -19.86 -0.37 6.61
C ASP A 243 -19.21 0.51 5.54
N ILE A 244 -19.80 1.67 5.25
CA ILE A 244 -19.33 2.54 4.15
C ILE A 244 -17.88 2.98 4.37
N GLU A 245 -17.51 3.33 5.60
CA GLU A 245 -16.18 3.85 5.89
C GLU A 245 -15.18 2.72 6.09
N LYS A 246 -15.58 1.64 6.76
CA LYS A 246 -14.68 0.52 7.11
C LYS A 246 -14.59 -0.56 6.03
N GLY A 247 -15.54 -0.61 5.09
CA GLY A 247 -15.60 -1.59 4.02
C GLY A 247 -16.37 -2.86 4.42
N LEU A 248 -15.89 -4.02 3.98
CA LEU A 248 -16.55 -5.30 4.19
C LEU A 248 -15.91 -6.08 5.34
N LEU A 249 -16.72 -6.67 6.20
CA LEU A 249 -16.26 -7.54 7.28
C LEU A 249 -15.98 -8.96 6.74
N ILE A 250 -14.70 -9.32 6.65
CA ILE A 250 -14.22 -10.63 6.18
C ILE A 250 -13.45 -11.29 7.33
N GLU A 251 -13.92 -12.46 7.77
CA GLU A 251 -13.28 -13.24 8.85
C GLU A 251 -13.04 -12.45 10.15
N GLY A 252 -13.94 -11.50 10.48
CA GLY A 252 -13.85 -10.69 11.70
C GLY A 252 -12.93 -9.47 11.61
N LEU A 253 -12.37 -9.19 10.43
CA LEU A 253 -11.58 -7.99 10.14
C LEU A 253 -12.24 -7.20 9.01
N TRP A 254 -12.09 -5.88 9.05
CA TRP A 254 -12.60 -4.99 8.01
C TRP A 254 -11.57 -4.86 6.88
N TYR A 255 -12.02 -5.04 5.65
CA TYR A 255 -11.20 -4.93 4.44
C TYR A 255 -11.84 -3.99 3.44
N PHE A 256 -11.01 -3.40 2.58
CA PHE A 256 -11.42 -2.46 1.52
C PHE A 256 -12.20 -1.27 2.10
N SER A 257 -11.62 -0.62 3.12
CA SER A 257 -12.16 0.63 3.64
C SER A 257 -12.17 1.71 2.56
N THR A 258 -12.96 2.77 2.76
CA THR A 258 -12.96 3.93 1.86
C THR A 258 -11.53 4.46 1.67
N SER A 259 -10.73 4.48 2.75
CA SER A 259 -9.34 4.93 2.70
C SER A 259 -8.43 4.02 1.87
N ASP A 260 -8.67 2.71 1.88
CA ASP A 260 -7.86 1.74 1.15
C ASP A 260 -8.15 1.80 -0.34
N ILE A 261 -9.43 1.93 -0.69
CA ILE A 261 -9.88 2.16 -2.08
C ILE A 261 -9.24 3.44 -2.63
N TYR A 262 -9.24 4.54 -1.86
CA TYR A 262 -8.64 5.81 -2.29
C TYR A 262 -7.12 5.76 -2.42
N LYS A 263 -6.43 5.05 -1.52
CA LYS A 263 -5.00 4.78 -1.69
C LYS A 263 -4.73 4.01 -2.97
N LEU A 264 -5.56 3.01 -3.28
CA LEU A 264 -5.42 2.24 -4.51
C LEU A 264 -5.70 3.09 -5.75
N PHE A 265 -6.70 3.98 -5.73
CA PHE A 265 -6.91 4.92 -6.83
C PHE A 265 -5.73 5.85 -7.05
N ASN A 266 -5.13 6.39 -5.99
CA ASN A 266 -3.90 7.17 -6.12
C ASN A 266 -2.78 6.35 -6.78
N TYR A 267 -2.60 5.11 -6.33
CA TYR A 267 -1.61 4.22 -6.91
C TYR A 267 -1.89 3.93 -8.39
N ILE A 268 -3.13 3.56 -8.75
CA ILE A 268 -3.51 3.35 -10.16
C ILE A 268 -3.28 4.63 -10.97
N LYS A 269 -3.51 5.82 -10.41
CA LYS A 269 -3.28 7.09 -11.11
C LYS A 269 -1.80 7.36 -11.38
N ASP A 270 -0.91 6.91 -10.52
CA ASP A 270 0.53 7.05 -10.69
C ASP A 270 1.10 6.07 -11.74
N PHE A 271 0.55 4.86 -11.83
CA PHE A 271 1.06 3.79 -12.71
C PHE A 271 0.30 3.65 -14.03
N ASN A 272 -1.03 3.83 -14.02
CA ASN A 272 -1.91 3.78 -15.17
C ASN A 272 -2.90 4.97 -15.19
N PRO A 273 -2.43 6.21 -15.39
CA PRO A 273 -3.30 7.39 -15.47
C PRO A 273 -4.27 7.35 -16.65
N GLY A 274 -3.98 6.54 -17.68
CA GLY A 274 -4.81 6.45 -18.88
C GLY A 274 -6.21 5.93 -18.61
N PHE A 275 -6.33 5.02 -17.64
CA PHE A 275 -7.60 4.51 -17.13
C PHE A 275 -8.55 5.65 -16.72
N PHE A 276 -8.11 6.48 -15.77
CA PHE A 276 -8.94 7.59 -15.27
C PHE A 276 -9.21 8.66 -16.33
N LYS A 277 -8.24 8.93 -17.22
CA LYS A 277 -8.45 9.87 -18.34
C LYS A 277 -9.59 9.40 -19.27
N ILE A 278 -9.67 8.11 -19.58
CA ILE A 278 -10.74 7.55 -20.41
C ILE A 278 -12.09 7.66 -19.68
N VAL A 279 -12.16 7.27 -18.40
CA VAL A 279 -13.39 7.42 -17.60
C VAL A 279 -13.88 8.86 -17.60
N ASP A 280 -12.99 9.81 -17.29
CA ASP A 280 -13.35 11.22 -17.19
C ASP A 280 -13.84 11.78 -18.54
N ARG A 281 -13.22 11.38 -19.66
CA ARG A 281 -13.67 11.76 -21.01
C ARG A 281 -15.00 11.13 -21.38
N LEU A 282 -15.20 9.85 -21.10
CA LEU A 282 -16.47 9.15 -21.29
C LEU A 282 -17.61 9.85 -20.54
N GLN A 283 -17.38 10.23 -19.28
CA GLN A 283 -18.36 10.98 -18.50
C GLN A 283 -18.72 12.32 -19.14
N LEU A 284 -17.72 13.07 -19.60
CA LEU A 284 -17.92 14.36 -20.26
C LEU A 284 -18.69 14.19 -21.57
N GLU A 285 -18.32 13.20 -22.38
CA GLU A 285 -18.98 12.94 -23.65
C GLU A 285 -20.42 12.46 -23.49
N LEU A 286 -20.70 11.60 -22.51
CA LEU A 286 -22.06 11.21 -22.16
C LEU A 286 -22.87 12.42 -21.70
N SER A 287 -22.33 13.27 -20.83
CA SER A 287 -23.01 14.48 -20.37
C SER A 287 -23.38 15.42 -21.53
N ASP A 288 -22.45 15.63 -22.47
CA ASP A 288 -22.60 16.65 -23.51
C ASP A 288 -23.31 16.13 -24.78
N ASN A 289 -23.21 14.83 -25.08
CA ASN A 289 -23.56 14.28 -26.39
C ASN A 289 -24.29 12.92 -26.37
N ILE A 290 -25.09 12.62 -25.32
CA ILE A 290 -25.92 11.39 -25.24
C ILE A 290 -26.64 11.07 -26.55
N GLU A 291 -27.22 12.07 -27.23
CA GLU A 291 -28.01 11.87 -28.45
C GLU A 291 -27.18 11.45 -29.67
N ARG A 292 -25.88 11.75 -29.67
CA ARG A 292 -24.93 11.33 -30.69
C ARG A 292 -24.40 9.93 -30.38
N LEU A 293 -23.98 9.70 -29.14
CA LEU A 293 -23.53 8.39 -28.65
C LEU A 293 -24.60 7.31 -28.83
N SER A 294 -25.89 7.64 -28.62
CA SER A 294 -26.98 6.68 -28.83
C SER A 294 -27.23 6.31 -30.30
N LYS A 295 -26.65 7.06 -31.25
CA LYS A 295 -26.87 6.88 -32.70
C LYS A 295 -25.65 6.27 -33.39
N ASP A 296 -24.45 6.46 -32.84
CA ASP A 296 -23.22 5.86 -33.37
C ASP A 296 -23.07 4.42 -32.85
N PRO A 297 -22.88 3.42 -33.73
CA PRO A 297 -22.85 2.01 -33.34
C PRO A 297 -21.53 1.57 -32.67
N ILE A 298 -20.49 2.40 -32.72
CA ILE A 298 -19.16 2.10 -32.17
C ILE A 298 -18.58 3.39 -31.59
N TYR A 299 -18.20 3.37 -30.32
CA TYR A 299 -17.51 4.47 -29.65
C TYR A 299 -16.09 4.04 -29.31
N MET A 300 -15.09 4.70 -29.90
CA MET A 300 -13.70 4.40 -29.64
C MET A 300 -13.00 5.61 -29.01
N ASP A 301 -12.35 5.39 -27.86
CA ASP A 301 -11.45 6.35 -27.24
C ASP A 301 -10.10 5.66 -26.92
N SER A 302 -9.03 6.44 -26.83
CA SER A 302 -7.74 5.89 -26.42
C SER A 302 -6.95 6.89 -25.58
N SER A 303 -6.23 6.37 -24.60
CA SER A 303 -5.27 7.13 -23.81
C SER A 303 -3.91 6.46 -23.91
N ALA A 304 -2.93 7.20 -24.39
CA ALA A 304 -1.53 6.76 -24.43
C ALA A 304 -0.69 7.58 -23.46
N GLN A 305 0.34 6.96 -22.90
CA GLN A 305 1.33 7.64 -22.07
C GLN A 305 2.10 8.68 -22.89
N GLU A 306 2.04 9.95 -22.47
CA GLU A 306 2.62 11.08 -23.20
C GLU A 306 4.16 11.08 -23.23
N VAL A 307 4.79 10.52 -22.19
CA VAL A 307 6.25 10.46 -22.04
C VAL A 307 6.68 9.05 -21.67
N VAL A 308 7.57 8.48 -22.48
CA VAL A 308 8.15 7.15 -22.26
C VAL A 308 9.67 7.27 -22.18
N TYR A 309 10.27 6.62 -21.20
CA TYR A 309 11.72 6.61 -21.02
C TYR A 309 12.34 5.45 -21.81
N LEU A 310 13.62 5.60 -22.19
CA LEU A 310 14.34 4.54 -22.87
C LEU A 310 14.38 3.28 -21.98
N LYS A 311 13.91 2.15 -22.51
CA LYS A 311 13.76 0.86 -21.79
C LYS A 311 12.68 0.84 -20.69
N SER A 312 11.69 1.73 -20.75
CA SER A 312 10.46 1.59 -19.96
C SER A 312 9.35 0.96 -20.79
N GLU A 313 8.29 0.54 -20.11
CA GLU A 313 7.03 0.14 -20.73
C GLU A 313 6.29 1.36 -21.30
N LEU A 314 5.46 1.12 -22.33
CA LEU A 314 4.55 2.09 -22.92
C LEU A 314 3.13 1.63 -22.62
N ASN A 315 2.39 2.45 -21.88
CA ASN A 315 0.99 2.16 -21.57
C ASN A 315 0.08 2.83 -22.60
N VAL A 316 -0.66 2.01 -23.35
CA VAL A 316 -1.73 2.44 -24.25
C VAL A 316 -3.00 1.72 -23.86
N MET A 317 -4.05 2.48 -23.59
CA MET A 317 -5.36 1.97 -23.29
C MET A 317 -6.31 2.38 -24.41
N VAL A 318 -7.08 1.42 -24.91
CA VAL A 318 -8.08 1.63 -25.96
C VAL A 318 -9.41 1.15 -25.39
N PHE A 319 -10.40 2.04 -25.45
CA PHE A 319 -11.80 1.76 -25.16
C PHE A 319 -12.54 1.71 -26.50
N LEU A 320 -13.42 0.73 -26.68
CA LEU A 320 -14.05 0.39 -27.96
C LEU A 320 -15.51 0.02 -27.76
#